data_AF-A0A5D3AU00-F1
#
_entry.id   AF-A0A5D3AU00-F1
#
_cell.length_a   1.000
_cell.length_b   1.000
_cell.length_c   1.000
_cell.angle_alpha   90.00
_cell.angle_beta   90.00
_cell.angle_gamma   90.00
#
_symmetry.space_group_name_H-M   'P 1'
#
loop_
_entity.id
_entity.type
_entity.pdbx_description
1 polymer ?
#
loop_
_entity_poly.entity_id
_entity_poly.type
_entity_poly.pdbx_seq_one_letter_code
_entity_poly.pdbx_strand_id
1 'polypeptide(L)'
;MSSSTAVAPKRKLKPARKQVAADEVDKSEGYQAGREYNVWYNKWAGGDREDALANKVHSQTRCVISRDSGYTRADATGNKFCCLFFARGCCPYGYECQYLHRLPLPSHQLADHSRDCFGREKHADYRDDMGGVGTFNRQNRTLYIGKIAEHPDKKQMEETLLRHFGEFGKIVKWNILYGRGVGFVTFETDHQASFAKEAMANQSMDGDEILNVRWATEDPNPGEKVAEAQRIEEIGQKAIAGMLDDELVEATQTIRALEDGDVEDLYEIEASNDRPQNGEGGEGEGEGEGEEGRPAKRGKTDGFFGADALDNIKFYAELARKQAEERVKERKVPEKKVGMALLGGYGSGDESD
;
A
#
# COMPACT_ATOMS: atom_id res chain seq x y z
N MET A 1 -1.09 -41.56 7.34
CA MET A 1 -1.71 -40.95 8.54
C MET A 1 -1.91 -39.48 8.23
N SER A 2 -3.12 -39.08 7.86
CA SER A 2 -3.43 -37.68 7.55
C SER A 2 -3.37 -36.84 8.82
N SER A 3 -2.40 -35.94 8.89
CA SER A 3 -2.29 -34.94 9.95
C SER A 3 -3.39 -33.90 9.73
N SER A 4 -4.48 -34.00 10.49
CA SER A 4 -5.49 -32.96 10.55
C SER A 4 -4.91 -31.72 11.22
N THR A 5 -4.77 -30.63 10.47
CA THR A 5 -4.50 -29.30 11.00
C THR A 5 -5.71 -28.83 11.79
N ALA A 6 -5.76 -29.20 13.06
CA ALA A 6 -6.77 -28.69 13.99
C ALA A 6 -6.60 -27.17 14.13
N VAL A 7 -7.49 -26.41 13.48
CA VAL A 7 -7.64 -24.97 13.67
C VAL A 7 -7.90 -24.73 15.15
N ALA A 8 -6.99 -24.01 15.81
CA ALA A 8 -7.11 -23.69 17.23
C ALA A 8 -8.47 -23.02 17.52
N PRO A 9 -9.18 -23.40 18.60
CA PRO A 9 -10.47 -22.80 18.92
C PRO A 9 -10.30 -21.29 19.13
N LYS A 10 -11.12 -20.48 18.45
CA LYS A 10 -11.14 -19.02 18.60
C LYS A 10 -11.34 -18.70 20.08
N ARG A 11 -10.27 -18.25 20.77
CA ARG A 11 -10.35 -17.78 22.15
C ARG A 11 -11.43 -16.71 22.21
N LYS A 12 -12.49 -16.94 22.99
CA LYS A 12 -13.52 -15.94 23.25
C LYS A 12 -12.82 -14.75 23.90
N LEU A 13 -12.66 -13.66 23.14
CA LEU A 13 -12.10 -12.43 23.66
C LEU A 13 -12.96 -11.99 24.85
N LYS A 14 -12.32 -11.62 25.96
CA LYS A 14 -13.01 -10.99 27.10
C LYS A 14 -13.78 -9.76 26.60
N PRO A 15 -14.93 -9.41 27.18
CA PRO A 15 -15.64 -8.19 26.80
C PRO A 15 -14.77 -6.95 27.07
N ALA A 16 -14.87 -5.95 26.20
CA ALA A 16 -14.12 -4.71 26.37
C ALA A 16 -14.61 -3.93 27.60
N ARG A 17 -13.67 -3.36 28.36
CA ARG A 17 -13.98 -2.59 29.57
C ARG A 17 -14.58 -1.23 29.21
N LYS A 18 -15.55 -0.76 30.00
CA LYS A 18 -15.98 0.65 30.01
C LYS A 18 -14.90 1.47 30.73
N GLN A 19 -14.18 2.33 30.01
CA GLN A 19 -12.98 2.98 30.52
C GLN A 19 -13.31 4.07 31.54
N VAL A 20 -14.34 4.86 31.26
CA VAL A 20 -14.72 6.03 32.04
C VAL A 20 -16.26 6.07 32.15
N ALA A 21 -16.79 6.60 33.24
CA ALA A 21 -18.21 6.93 33.30
C ALA A 21 -18.55 8.10 32.34
N ALA A 22 -19.81 8.28 31.97
CA ALA A 22 -20.20 9.30 30.99
C ALA A 22 -19.84 10.75 31.40
N ASP A 23 -19.68 10.98 32.70
CA ASP A 23 -19.51 12.30 33.33
C ASP A 23 -18.16 12.48 34.04
N GLU A 24 -17.27 11.49 33.98
CA GLU A 24 -15.99 11.50 34.72
C GLU A 24 -14.85 12.19 33.94
N VAL A 25 -14.97 12.33 32.61
CA VAL A 25 -14.06 13.19 31.84
C VAL A 25 -14.53 14.64 31.96
N ASP A 26 -13.66 15.51 32.48
CA ASP A 26 -13.92 16.93 32.50
C ASP A 26 -13.89 17.47 31.06
N LYS A 27 -15.04 17.98 30.63
CA LYS A 27 -15.27 18.57 29.31
C LYS A 27 -15.12 20.10 29.34
N SER A 28 -14.59 20.65 30.44
CA SER A 28 -14.31 22.07 30.55
C SER A 28 -13.50 22.54 29.34
N GLU A 29 -13.89 23.69 28.79
CA GLU A 29 -13.18 24.25 27.65
C GLU A 29 -11.76 24.57 28.07
N GLY A 30 -10.79 24.07 27.30
CA GLY A 30 -9.38 24.36 27.53
C GLY A 30 -9.06 25.86 27.40
N TYR A 31 -7.78 26.20 27.56
CA TYR A 31 -7.31 27.58 27.51
C TYR A 31 -7.88 28.36 26.31
N GLN A 32 -8.63 29.43 26.61
CA GLN A 32 -9.32 30.24 25.62
C GLN A 32 -8.35 31.27 25.02
N ALA A 33 -7.67 30.88 23.94
CA ALA A 33 -6.79 31.78 23.20
C ALA A 33 -7.61 32.73 22.31
N GLY A 34 -8.09 33.83 22.88
CA GLY A 34 -8.74 34.91 22.11
C GLY A 34 -9.68 35.76 22.94
N ARG A 35 -10.11 36.88 22.37
CA ARG A 35 -10.99 37.86 23.05
C ARG A 35 -12.45 37.70 22.65
N GLU A 36 -12.69 37.28 21.41
CA GLU A 36 -14.03 37.20 20.83
C GLU A 36 -14.36 35.75 20.48
N TYR A 37 -15.53 35.27 20.89
CA TYR A 37 -15.95 33.91 20.56
C TYR A 37 -16.63 33.86 19.19
N ASN A 38 -16.06 33.10 18.26
CA ASN A 38 -16.63 32.86 16.95
C ASN A 38 -17.56 31.63 16.98
N VAL A 39 -18.86 31.88 16.93
CA VAL A 39 -19.92 30.86 16.99
C VAL A 39 -19.92 29.92 15.76
N TRP A 40 -19.52 30.40 14.59
CA TRP A 40 -19.54 29.56 13.37
C TRP A 40 -18.47 28.48 13.41
N TYR A 41 -17.28 28.82 13.92
CA TYR A 41 -16.15 27.89 14.01
C TYR A 41 -16.00 27.27 15.40
N ASN A 42 -16.88 27.60 16.36
CA ASN A 42 -16.77 27.27 17.78
C ASN A 42 -15.35 27.45 18.32
N LYS A 43 -14.77 28.63 18.06
CA LYS A 43 -13.39 28.97 18.44
C LYS A 43 -13.28 30.42 18.88
N TRP A 44 -12.37 30.66 19.81
CA TRP A 44 -11.97 32.01 20.17
C TRP A 44 -11.10 32.62 19.06
N ALA A 45 -11.36 33.88 18.74
CA ALA A 45 -10.71 34.69 17.73
C ALA A 45 -9.91 35.83 18.38
N GLY A 46 -8.86 36.27 17.68
CA GLY A 46 -7.98 37.36 18.14
C GLY A 46 -6.95 36.96 19.18
N GLY A 47 -6.72 35.67 19.42
CA GLY A 47 -5.60 35.15 20.21
C GLY A 47 -4.38 34.86 19.33
N ASP A 48 -3.19 34.79 19.94
CA ASP A 48 -1.99 34.33 19.24
C ASP A 48 -2.11 32.84 18.90
N ARG A 49 -1.71 32.47 17.68
CA ARG A 49 -1.72 31.08 17.23
C ARG A 49 -0.71 30.23 17.98
N GLU A 50 0.35 30.85 18.49
CA GLU A 50 1.39 30.18 19.28
C GLU A 50 0.90 29.77 20.67
N ASP A 51 0.02 30.56 21.27
CA ASP A 51 -0.57 30.29 22.60
C ASP A 51 -1.36 28.98 22.62
N ALA A 52 -2.14 28.69 21.57
CA ALA A 52 -2.90 27.45 21.48
C ALA A 52 -2.00 26.20 21.36
N LEU A 53 -0.80 26.38 20.79
CA LEU A 53 0.17 25.29 20.62
C LEU A 53 1.02 25.07 21.87
N ALA A 54 1.32 26.15 22.59
CA ALA A 54 2.06 26.15 23.84
C ALA A 54 1.21 25.60 25.00
N ASN A 55 -0.06 25.99 25.09
CA ASN A 55 -0.96 25.69 26.21
C ASN A 55 -1.74 24.37 26.04
N LYS A 56 -1.08 23.32 25.53
CA LYS A 56 -1.67 21.97 25.55
C LYS A 56 -1.63 21.42 26.97
N VAL A 57 -2.76 20.87 27.42
CA VAL A 57 -2.90 20.24 28.74
C VAL A 57 -2.73 18.73 28.62
N HIS A 58 -2.18 18.11 29.66
CA HIS A 58 -2.05 16.66 29.78
C HIS A 58 -3.43 15.99 29.71
N SER A 59 -3.52 14.89 28.99
CA SER A 59 -4.77 14.14 28.87
C SER A 59 -5.14 13.41 30.17
N GLN A 60 -6.37 13.59 30.64
CA GLN A 60 -6.85 13.01 31.91
C GLN A 60 -6.84 11.46 31.94
N THR A 61 -6.91 10.79 30.79
CA THR A 61 -7.04 9.33 30.70
C THR A 61 -6.12 8.78 29.62
N ARG A 62 -5.70 7.51 29.78
CA ARG A 62 -4.83 6.78 28.85
C ARG A 62 -5.33 5.35 28.71
N CYS A 63 -5.34 4.83 27.48
CA CYS A 63 -5.74 3.44 27.26
C CYS A 63 -4.62 2.46 27.63
N VAL A 64 -4.99 1.34 28.25
CA VAL A 64 -4.07 0.23 28.51
C VAL A 64 -4.58 -0.99 27.77
N ILE A 65 -3.89 -1.38 26.69
CA ILE A 65 -4.38 -2.39 25.75
C ILE A 65 -4.65 -3.72 26.45
N SER A 66 -3.76 -4.17 27.34
CA SER A 66 -3.92 -5.44 28.07
C SER A 66 -5.18 -5.48 28.94
N ARG A 67 -5.63 -4.33 29.48
CA ARG A 67 -6.78 -4.23 30.38
C ARG A 67 -8.07 -3.95 29.62
N ASP A 68 -8.03 -2.98 28.72
CA ASP A 68 -9.22 -2.37 28.12
C ASP A 68 -9.68 -3.06 26.83
N SER A 69 -8.77 -3.72 26.12
CA SER A 69 -9.12 -4.40 24.87
C SER A 69 -10.04 -5.59 25.09
N GLY A 70 -10.91 -5.84 24.13
CA GLY A 70 -11.86 -6.94 24.20
C GLY A 70 -12.90 -6.93 23.09
N TYR A 71 -13.85 -7.85 23.22
CA TYR A 71 -15.00 -7.98 22.35
C TYR A 71 -15.96 -6.80 22.51
N THR A 72 -16.48 -6.33 21.38
CA THR A 72 -17.42 -5.20 21.28
C THR A 72 -18.60 -5.55 20.37
N ARG A 73 -19.66 -4.74 20.33
CA ARG A 73 -20.77 -4.95 19.37
C ARG A 73 -20.31 -4.88 17.92
N ALA A 74 -19.28 -4.09 17.63
CA ALA A 74 -18.66 -3.99 16.31
C ALA A 74 -18.20 -5.34 15.73
N ASP A 75 -17.79 -6.27 16.59
CA ASP A 75 -17.40 -7.62 16.19
C ASP A 75 -18.57 -8.46 15.66
N ALA A 76 -19.78 -8.21 16.17
CA ALA A 76 -21.00 -8.83 15.65
C ALA A 76 -21.51 -8.14 14.39
N THR A 77 -21.37 -6.82 14.31
CA THR A 77 -21.81 -6.02 13.15
C THR A 77 -20.86 -6.15 11.95
N GLY A 78 -19.60 -6.57 12.16
CA GLY A 78 -18.59 -6.64 11.12
C GLY A 78 -17.93 -5.29 10.80
N ASN A 79 -18.01 -4.33 11.71
CA ASN A 79 -17.33 -3.05 11.54
C ASN A 79 -15.81 -3.24 11.67
N LYS A 80 -15.03 -2.67 10.74
CA LYS A 80 -13.56 -2.82 10.68
C LYS A 80 -12.80 -1.70 11.40
N PHE A 81 -13.49 -0.61 11.76
CA PHE A 81 -12.83 0.56 12.34
C PHE A 81 -12.66 0.44 13.85
N CYS A 82 -11.51 0.90 14.34
CA CYS A 82 -11.21 1.04 15.76
C CYS A 82 -11.93 2.24 16.36
N CYS A 83 -12.25 2.17 17.66
CA CYS A 83 -12.85 3.29 18.38
C CYS A 83 -11.79 4.36 18.69
N LEU A 84 -12.04 5.61 18.30
CA LEU A 84 -11.15 6.74 18.62
C LEU A 84 -11.08 7.02 20.13
N PHE A 85 -12.22 6.98 20.81
CA PHE A 85 -12.29 7.20 22.26
C PHE A 85 -11.60 6.07 23.03
N PHE A 86 -11.62 4.84 22.50
CA PHE A 86 -10.85 3.73 23.07
C PHE A 86 -9.35 4.01 23.02
N ALA A 87 -8.82 4.46 21.86
CA ALA A 87 -7.42 4.82 21.73
C ALA A 87 -7.03 5.94 22.71
N ARG A 88 -7.92 6.93 22.92
CA ARG A 88 -7.71 8.01 23.89
C ARG A 88 -7.92 7.63 25.36
N GLY A 89 -8.39 6.41 25.66
CA GLY A 89 -8.62 5.98 27.04
C GLY A 89 -9.94 6.43 27.66
N CYS A 90 -10.88 6.93 26.87
CA CYS A 90 -12.09 7.60 27.37
C CYS A 90 -13.41 7.05 26.80
N CYS A 91 -13.45 5.82 26.30
CA CYS A 91 -14.70 5.24 25.78
C CYS A 91 -15.67 4.82 26.90
N PRO A 92 -16.88 5.40 26.97
CA PRO A 92 -17.87 5.06 28.01
C PRO A 92 -18.64 3.77 27.71
N TYR A 93 -18.68 3.35 26.45
CA TYR A 93 -19.53 2.23 26.01
C TYR A 93 -18.90 0.85 26.24
N GLY A 94 -17.56 0.74 26.24
CA GLY A 94 -16.87 -0.55 26.43
C GLY A 94 -17.38 -1.62 25.46
N TYR A 95 -17.83 -2.76 25.97
CA TYR A 95 -18.39 -3.86 25.17
C TYR A 95 -19.61 -3.48 24.30
N GLU A 96 -20.31 -2.39 24.63
CA GLU A 96 -21.47 -1.91 23.86
C GLU A 96 -21.08 -1.01 22.69
N CYS A 97 -19.78 -0.71 22.52
CA CYS A 97 -19.31 0.16 21.47
C CYS A 97 -19.56 -0.43 20.07
N GLN A 98 -19.97 0.44 19.15
CA GLN A 98 -20.16 0.13 17.72
C GLN A 98 -18.85 0.10 16.93
N TYR A 99 -17.72 0.42 17.58
CA TYR A 99 -16.38 0.39 17.03
C TYR A 99 -15.49 -0.60 17.79
N LEU A 100 -14.42 -1.07 17.15
CA LEU A 100 -13.55 -2.11 17.70
C LEU A 100 -12.67 -1.58 18.85
N HIS A 101 -12.59 -2.33 19.96
CA HIS A 101 -11.69 -2.08 21.08
C HIS A 101 -10.50 -3.06 21.07
N ARG A 102 -9.67 -2.96 20.03
CA ARG A 102 -8.44 -3.73 19.85
C ARG A 102 -7.48 -2.99 18.93
N LEU A 103 -6.24 -3.43 18.90
CA LEU A 103 -5.27 -2.95 17.94
C LEU A 103 -5.68 -3.34 16.50
N PRO A 104 -5.35 -2.50 15.50
CA PRO A 104 -5.56 -2.83 14.11
C PRO A 104 -4.70 -4.04 13.74
N LEU A 105 -5.36 -5.13 13.37
CA LEU A 105 -4.72 -6.34 12.85
C LEU A 105 -4.55 -6.21 11.34
N PRO A 106 -3.59 -6.90 10.72
CA PRO A 106 -3.43 -6.92 9.26
C PRO A 106 -4.72 -7.31 8.51
N SER A 107 -5.53 -8.21 9.10
CA SER A 107 -6.84 -8.61 8.54
C SER A 107 -7.90 -7.51 8.56
N HIS A 108 -7.72 -6.48 9.39
CA HIS A 108 -8.61 -5.31 9.44
C HIS A 108 -8.11 -4.16 8.55
N GLN A 109 -6.99 -4.36 7.85
CA GLN A 109 -6.51 -3.39 6.88
C GLN A 109 -7.56 -3.21 5.79
N LEU A 110 -8.03 -1.98 5.66
CA LEU A 110 -9.03 -1.64 4.65
C LEU A 110 -8.38 -1.78 3.27
N ALA A 111 -9.15 -2.24 2.30
CA ALA A 111 -8.69 -2.27 0.91
C ALA A 111 -8.41 -0.86 0.35
N ASP A 112 -8.96 0.16 1.00
CA ASP A 112 -8.84 1.56 0.62
C ASP A 112 -7.97 2.34 1.62
N HIS A 113 -6.92 3.00 1.11
CA HIS A 113 -5.99 3.85 1.87
C HIS A 113 -6.52 5.26 2.13
N SER A 114 -7.68 5.62 1.58
CA SER A 114 -8.32 6.93 1.77
C SER A 114 -8.76 7.17 3.22
N ARG A 115 -8.92 6.12 4.02
CA ARG A 115 -9.39 6.19 5.41
C ARG A 115 -8.35 5.68 6.39
N ASP A 116 -8.41 6.25 7.59
CA ASP A 116 -7.61 5.83 8.73
C ASP A 116 -8.25 4.65 9.49
N CYS A 117 -7.54 4.03 10.43
CA CYS A 117 -8.04 2.93 11.27
C CYS A 117 -9.29 3.29 12.08
N PHE A 118 -9.57 4.59 12.27
CA PHE A 118 -10.77 5.11 12.94
C PHE A 118 -11.94 5.44 11.98
N GLY A 119 -11.76 5.24 10.67
CA GLY A 119 -12.77 5.55 9.64
C GLY A 119 -12.85 7.03 9.25
N ARG A 120 -11.89 7.85 9.70
CA ARG A 120 -11.73 9.25 9.27
C ARG A 120 -11.08 9.29 7.89
N GLU A 121 -11.52 10.21 7.04
CA GLU A 121 -10.92 10.43 5.72
C GLU A 121 -9.56 11.13 5.84
N LYS A 122 -8.59 10.64 5.09
CA LYS A 122 -7.27 11.26 4.91
C LYS A 122 -7.37 12.37 3.86
N HIS A 123 -6.47 13.35 3.93
CA HIS A 123 -6.43 14.47 3.00
C HIS A 123 -5.44 14.24 1.86
N ALA A 124 -5.47 15.07 0.81
CA ALA A 124 -4.48 15.00 -0.27
C ALA A 124 -3.08 15.41 0.24
N ASP A 125 -3.00 16.49 1.01
CA ASP A 125 -1.76 17.00 1.57
C ASP A 125 -1.75 16.94 3.10
N TYR A 126 -0.55 16.95 3.67
CA TYR A 126 -0.39 17.15 5.11
C TYR A 126 -0.77 18.57 5.52
N ARG A 127 -1.17 18.71 6.78
CA ARG A 127 -1.26 20.03 7.42
C ARG A 127 0.15 20.57 7.67
N ASP A 128 0.31 21.89 7.70
CA ASP A 128 1.59 22.56 7.99
C ASP A 128 2.21 22.13 9.32
N ASP A 129 1.39 21.80 10.31
CA ASP A 129 1.81 21.35 11.63
C ASP A 129 2.05 19.83 11.71
N MET A 130 1.98 19.11 10.59
CA MET A 130 2.03 17.65 10.49
C MET A 130 1.07 16.92 11.45
N GLY A 131 -0.01 17.60 11.86
CA GLY A 131 -1.06 17.08 12.72
C GLY A 131 -2.13 16.34 11.92
N GLY A 132 -3.25 16.02 12.59
CA GLY A 132 -4.43 15.45 11.94
C GLY A 132 -4.28 14.00 11.46
N VAL A 133 -5.06 13.62 10.45
CA VAL A 133 -5.22 12.21 10.02
C VAL A 133 -4.08 11.76 9.08
N GLY A 134 -3.40 12.69 8.42
CA GLY A 134 -2.36 12.41 7.43
C GLY A 134 -2.90 12.46 6.00
N THR A 135 -2.07 12.00 5.05
CA THR A 135 -2.38 11.97 3.62
C THR A 135 -2.63 10.55 3.11
N PHE A 136 -3.45 10.40 2.06
CA PHE A 136 -3.58 9.15 1.30
C PHE A 136 -2.52 8.99 0.21
N ASN A 137 -1.86 10.06 -0.25
CA ASN A 137 -0.84 10.01 -1.30
C ASN A 137 0.43 9.29 -0.87
N ARG A 138 0.75 9.35 0.43
CA ARG A 138 1.92 8.70 1.03
C ARG A 138 1.51 7.87 2.23
N GLN A 139 1.84 6.58 2.20
CA GLN A 139 1.68 5.71 3.37
C GLN A 139 2.74 6.04 4.41
N ASN A 140 2.37 6.83 5.42
CA ASN A 140 3.27 7.17 6.50
C ASN A 140 3.02 6.27 7.71
N ARG A 141 4.09 5.66 8.19
CA ARG A 141 4.11 4.77 9.36
C ARG A 141 5.10 5.23 10.42
N THR A 142 5.70 6.41 10.23
CA THR A 142 6.67 7.00 11.15
C THR A 142 6.03 8.19 11.87
N LEU A 143 6.13 8.16 13.19
CA LEU A 143 5.67 9.22 14.08
C LEU A 143 6.85 10.05 14.57
N TYR A 144 6.66 11.37 14.57
CA TYR A 144 7.49 12.32 15.28
C TYR A 144 6.95 12.46 16.70
N ILE A 145 7.84 12.34 17.69
CA ILE A 145 7.52 12.51 19.10
C ILE A 145 8.39 13.66 19.61
N GLY A 146 7.77 14.79 19.94
CA GLY A 146 8.45 15.94 20.51
C GLY A 146 8.17 16.10 22.00
N LYS A 147 8.98 16.93 22.65
CA LYS A 147 8.91 17.25 24.09
C LYS A 147 9.13 16.02 24.98
N ILE A 148 10.02 15.13 24.56
CA ILE A 148 10.45 14.00 25.39
C ILE A 148 11.34 14.52 26.53
N ALA A 149 11.02 14.16 27.77
CA ALA A 149 11.91 14.41 28.90
C ALA A 149 13.19 13.57 28.78
N GLU A 150 14.35 14.22 28.82
CA GLU A 150 15.63 13.53 28.67
C GLU A 150 16.08 12.95 30.01
N HIS A 151 16.22 11.62 30.08
CA HIS A 151 16.94 10.98 31.17
C HIS A 151 18.44 10.93 30.90
N PRO A 152 19.28 10.97 31.96
CA PRO A 152 20.73 10.87 31.83
C PRO A 152 21.19 9.52 31.28
N ASP A 153 20.43 8.45 31.50
CA ASP A 153 20.70 7.13 30.93
C ASP A 153 19.97 6.97 29.58
N LYS A 154 20.77 6.84 28.52
CA LYS A 154 20.28 6.63 27.16
C LYS A 154 19.50 5.33 27.02
N LYS A 155 19.95 4.25 27.67
CA LYS A 155 19.32 2.92 27.54
C LYS A 155 17.92 2.91 28.17
N GLN A 156 17.79 3.59 29.31
CA GLN A 156 16.51 3.73 29.98
C GLN A 156 15.49 4.45 29.10
N MET A 157 15.90 5.50 28.38
CA MET A 157 15.02 6.21 27.44
C MET A 157 14.52 5.32 26.30
N GLU A 158 15.41 4.50 25.74
CA GLU A 158 15.07 3.55 24.67
C GLU A 158 14.07 2.50 25.17
N GLU A 159 14.31 1.94 26.36
CA GLU A 159 13.41 0.97 26.99
C GLU A 159 12.04 1.59 27.32
N THR A 160 12.02 2.81 27.85
CA THR A 160 10.78 3.53 28.14
C THR A 160 9.97 3.81 26.88
N LEU A 161 10.62 4.28 25.82
CA LEU A 161 9.95 4.51 24.53
C LEU A 161 9.40 3.21 23.95
N LEU A 162 10.18 2.13 23.96
CA LEU A 162 9.75 0.82 23.47
C LEU A 162 8.64 0.21 24.31
N ARG A 163 8.66 0.38 25.64
CA ARG A 163 7.60 -0.09 26.53
C ARG A 163 6.28 0.62 26.24
N HIS A 164 6.29 1.95 26.14
CA HIS A 164 5.06 2.72 25.95
C HIS A 164 4.51 2.62 24.51
N PHE A 165 5.36 2.74 23.49
CA PHE A 165 4.91 2.69 22.10
C PHE A 165 4.74 1.25 21.57
N GLY A 166 5.49 0.29 22.11
CA GLY A 166 5.42 -1.12 21.71
C GLY A 166 4.11 -1.79 22.10
N GLU A 167 3.36 -1.25 23.07
CA GLU A 167 2.02 -1.72 23.41
C GLU A 167 0.99 -1.52 22.27
N PHE A 168 1.24 -0.56 21.36
CA PHE A 168 0.27 -0.17 20.33
C PHE A 168 0.51 -0.82 18.96
N GLY A 169 1.66 -1.47 18.76
CA GLY A 169 1.98 -2.09 17.49
C GLY A 169 3.43 -2.57 17.43
N LYS A 170 3.76 -3.27 16.34
CA LYS A 170 5.11 -3.76 16.13
C LYS A 170 5.98 -2.63 15.60
N ILE A 171 6.98 -2.25 16.39
CA ILE A 171 7.97 -1.23 16.03
C ILE A 171 9.02 -1.89 15.12
N VAL A 172 9.26 -1.30 13.96
CA VAL A 172 10.28 -1.72 12.99
C VAL A 172 11.59 -0.98 13.24
N LYS A 173 11.49 0.33 13.47
CA LYS A 173 12.63 1.21 13.69
C LYS A 173 12.27 2.27 14.72
N TRP A 174 13.25 2.66 15.52
CA TRP A 174 13.14 3.79 16.42
C TRP A 174 14.46 4.57 16.41
N ASN A 175 14.40 5.87 16.65
CA ASN A 175 15.58 6.73 16.77
C ASN A 175 15.28 7.88 17.75
N ILE A 176 16.18 8.15 18.69
CA ILE A 176 16.04 9.23 19.66
C ILE A 176 17.17 10.24 19.44
N LEU A 177 16.82 11.49 19.18
CA LEU A 177 17.75 12.60 19.06
C LEU A 177 17.93 13.28 20.42
N TYR A 178 18.91 12.80 21.18
CA TYR A 178 19.33 13.38 22.46
C TYR A 178 19.77 14.85 22.30
N GLY A 179 19.42 15.71 23.27
CA GLY A 179 19.68 17.15 23.28
C GLY A 179 18.58 17.99 22.62
N ARG A 180 17.65 17.37 21.87
CA ARG A 180 16.48 18.05 21.28
C ARG A 180 15.16 17.60 21.89
N GLY A 181 15.15 16.55 22.72
CA GLY A 181 13.92 15.94 23.22
C GLY A 181 13.00 15.44 22.11
N VAL A 182 13.57 14.90 21.01
CA VAL A 182 12.82 14.41 19.84
C VAL A 182 13.10 12.93 19.62
N GLY A 183 12.05 12.16 19.31
CA GLY A 183 12.12 10.77 18.90
C GLY A 183 11.33 10.50 17.63
N PHE A 184 11.72 9.44 16.94
CA PHE A 184 11.04 8.90 15.77
C PHE A 184 10.73 7.43 16.00
N VAL A 185 9.49 7.02 15.71
CA VAL A 185 9.05 5.63 15.83
C VAL A 185 8.35 5.21 14.54
N THR A 186 8.88 4.17 13.91
CA THR A 186 8.34 3.59 12.67
C THR A 186 7.66 2.26 12.98
N PHE A 187 6.37 2.18 12.70
CA PHE A 187 5.57 0.96 12.83
C PHE A 187 5.58 0.11 11.55
N GLU A 188 5.10 -1.12 11.67
CA GLU A 188 4.98 -2.05 10.54
C GLU A 188 3.90 -1.60 9.54
N THR A 189 2.76 -1.11 10.04
CA THR A 189 1.63 -0.63 9.25
C THR A 189 1.27 0.82 9.60
N ASP A 190 0.67 1.53 8.64
CA ASP A 190 0.17 2.91 8.83
C ASP A 190 -0.96 2.96 9.87
N HIS A 191 -1.84 1.95 9.89
CA HIS A 191 -2.94 1.85 10.84
C HIS A 191 -2.45 1.77 12.29
N GLN A 192 -1.36 1.04 12.56
CA GLN A 192 -0.74 1.00 13.89
C GLN A 192 -0.18 2.37 14.28
N ALA A 193 0.49 3.05 13.33
CA ALA A 193 1.01 4.40 13.56
C ALA A 193 -0.11 5.40 13.88
N SER A 194 -1.21 5.38 13.12
CA SER A 194 -2.37 6.23 13.41
C SER A 194 -2.98 5.96 14.77
N PHE A 195 -3.10 4.68 15.15
CA PHE A 195 -3.62 4.29 16.45
C PHE A 195 -2.73 4.81 17.59
N ALA A 196 -1.41 4.55 17.49
CA ALA A 196 -0.42 5.00 18.45
C ALA A 196 -0.37 6.54 18.55
N LYS A 197 -0.51 7.25 17.43
CA LYS A 197 -0.56 8.71 17.39
C LYS A 197 -1.70 9.28 18.23
N GLU A 198 -2.91 8.75 18.09
CA GLU A 198 -4.06 9.22 18.88
C GLU A 198 -3.99 8.77 20.34
N ALA A 199 -3.41 7.60 20.61
CA ALA A 199 -3.28 7.07 21.97
C ALA A 199 -2.23 7.81 22.82
N MET A 200 -1.12 8.23 22.20
CA MET A 200 -0.01 8.91 22.88
C MET A 200 -0.04 10.44 22.75
N ALA A 201 -1.03 11.01 22.06
CA ALA A 201 -1.17 12.46 21.95
C ALA A 201 -1.49 13.09 23.32
N ASN A 202 -0.70 14.09 23.73
CA ASN A 202 -0.83 14.80 25.01
C ASN A 202 -0.69 13.91 26.26
N GLN A 203 -0.12 12.72 26.11
CA GLN A 203 0.25 11.85 27.24
C GLN A 203 1.64 12.17 27.75
N SER A 204 2.01 11.57 28.87
CA SER A 204 3.38 11.47 29.37
C SER A 204 3.90 10.03 29.25
N MET A 205 5.23 9.86 29.23
CA MET A 205 5.83 8.53 29.34
C MET A 205 6.04 8.17 30.82
N ASP A 206 7.24 8.33 31.35
CA ASP A 206 7.57 8.10 32.76
C ASP A 206 7.72 9.40 33.56
N GLY A 207 7.91 10.54 32.89
CA GLY A 207 7.96 11.84 33.51
C GLY A 207 6.60 12.55 33.49
N ASP A 208 6.66 13.87 33.63
CA ASP A 208 5.48 14.75 33.61
C ASP A 208 5.43 15.60 32.33
N GLU A 209 6.11 15.14 31.27
CA GLU A 209 6.11 15.80 29.98
C GLU A 209 4.79 15.61 29.22
N ILE A 210 4.41 16.62 28.45
CA ILE A 210 3.26 16.54 27.54
C ILE A 210 3.81 16.30 26.13
N LEU A 211 3.75 15.04 25.72
CA LEU A 211 4.26 14.60 24.43
C LEU A 211 3.48 15.25 23.28
N ASN A 212 4.22 15.64 22.26
CA ASN A 212 3.66 16.18 21.04
C ASN A 212 3.88 15.21 19.88
N VAL A 213 2.86 14.39 19.59
CA VAL A 213 2.93 13.34 18.58
C VAL A 213 2.37 13.84 17.24
N ARG A 214 3.16 13.73 16.18
CA ARG A 214 2.84 14.20 14.82
C ARG A 214 3.27 13.18 13.77
N TRP A 215 2.80 13.37 12.55
CA TRP A 215 3.33 12.63 11.41
C TRP A 215 4.77 13.06 11.12
N ALA A 216 5.67 12.09 10.91
CA ALA A 216 7.03 12.42 10.55
C ALA A 216 7.14 12.88 9.09
N THR A 217 8.04 13.82 8.83
CA THR A 217 8.51 14.12 7.48
C THR A 217 9.41 12.99 6.99
N GLU A 218 9.75 13.00 5.69
CA GLU A 218 10.75 12.08 5.17
C GLU A 218 12.09 12.27 5.87
N ASP A 219 12.79 11.16 6.11
CA ASP A 219 14.14 11.19 6.67
C ASP A 219 15.08 11.84 5.64
N PRO A 220 15.90 12.83 6.03
CA PRO A 220 16.87 13.44 5.12
C PRO A 220 17.97 12.47 4.67
N ASN A 221 18.21 11.36 5.39
CA ASN A 221 19.26 10.40 5.05
C ASN A 221 18.95 9.68 3.72
N PRO A 222 19.82 9.79 2.69
CA PRO A 222 19.59 9.13 1.40
C PRO A 222 19.47 7.61 1.50
N GLY A 223 20.19 6.97 2.41
CA GLY A 223 20.13 5.51 2.59
C GLY A 223 18.74 5.02 3.03
N GLU A 224 18.07 5.81 3.86
CA GLU A 224 16.73 5.50 4.36
C GLU A 224 15.66 5.70 3.28
N LYS A 225 15.84 6.69 2.40
CA LYS A 225 14.96 6.89 1.25
C LYS A 225 15.02 5.70 0.29
N VAL A 226 16.22 5.20 0.02
CA VAL A 226 16.43 4.02 -0.82
C VAL A 226 15.83 2.78 -0.16
N ALA A 227 16.07 2.56 1.13
CA ALA A 227 15.51 1.42 1.86
C ALA A 227 13.97 1.44 1.89
N GLU A 228 13.35 2.62 2.07
CA GLU A 228 11.89 2.74 2.03
C GLU A 228 11.34 2.51 0.62
N ALA A 229 11.99 3.05 -0.41
CA ALA A 229 11.61 2.83 -1.81
C ALA A 229 11.67 1.33 -2.16
N GLN A 230 12.77 0.65 -1.81
CA GLN A 230 12.93 -0.79 -2.02
C GLN A 230 11.83 -1.60 -1.31
N ARG A 231 11.49 -1.24 -0.07
CA ARG A 231 10.38 -1.89 0.64
C ARG A 231 9.04 -1.67 -0.07
N ILE A 232 8.76 -0.45 -0.54
CA ILE A 232 7.52 -0.15 -1.27
C ILE A 232 7.47 -0.98 -2.55
N GLU A 233 8.59 -1.11 -3.27
CA GLU A 233 8.71 -1.97 -4.45
C GLU A 233 8.45 -3.43 -4.10
N GLU A 234 9.05 -3.97 -3.03
CA GLU A 234 8.81 -5.35 -2.58
C GLU A 234 7.34 -5.61 -2.20
N ILE A 235 6.70 -4.65 -1.51
CA ILE A 235 5.27 -4.76 -1.16
C ILE A 235 4.41 -4.70 -2.43
N GLY A 236 4.76 -3.82 -3.36
CA GLY A 236 4.10 -3.72 -4.67
C GLY A 236 4.22 -5.02 -5.47
N GLN A 237 5.43 -5.59 -5.54
CA GLN A 237 5.68 -6.87 -6.20
C GLN A 237 4.89 -8.00 -5.56
N LYS A 238 4.87 -8.10 -4.22
CA LYS A 238 4.07 -9.11 -3.51
C LYS A 238 2.57 -8.94 -3.73
N ALA A 239 2.07 -7.70 -3.78
CA ALA A 239 0.66 -7.42 -4.05
C ALA A 239 0.28 -7.81 -5.48
N ILE A 240 1.13 -7.48 -6.47
CA ILE A 240 0.93 -7.86 -7.87
C ILE A 240 1.00 -9.38 -8.03
N ALA A 241 2.00 -10.03 -7.44
CA ALA A 241 2.14 -11.49 -7.48
C ALA A 241 0.94 -12.21 -6.87
N GLY A 242 0.32 -11.65 -5.82
CA GLY A 242 -0.90 -12.21 -5.24
C GLY A 242 -2.19 -11.94 -6.04
N MET A 243 -2.15 -11.06 -7.04
CA MET A 243 -3.30 -10.75 -7.92
C MET A 243 -3.20 -11.42 -9.29
N LEU A 244 -2.01 -11.86 -9.70
CA LEU A 244 -1.79 -12.56 -10.96
C LEU A 244 -2.26 -14.01 -10.83
N ASP A 245 -2.98 -14.49 -11.85
CA ASP A 245 -3.36 -15.89 -11.97
C ASP A 245 -2.14 -16.71 -12.42
N ASP A 246 -1.99 -17.93 -11.89
CA ASP A 246 -0.81 -18.78 -12.13
C ASP A 246 -0.65 -19.04 -13.65
N GLU A 247 -1.76 -19.24 -14.36
CA GLU A 247 -1.79 -19.44 -15.82
C GLU A 247 -1.33 -18.20 -16.60
N LEU A 248 -1.63 -16.99 -16.10
CA LEU A 248 -1.19 -15.75 -16.73
C LEU A 248 0.31 -15.50 -16.50
N VAL A 249 0.83 -15.90 -15.34
CA VAL A 249 2.27 -15.86 -15.05
C VAL A 249 3.02 -16.80 -15.98
N GLU A 250 2.53 -18.02 -16.16
CA GLU A 250 3.12 -19.01 -17.08
C GLU A 250 3.07 -18.54 -18.54
N ALA A 251 1.92 -18.00 -18.98
CA ALA A 251 1.78 -17.46 -20.34
C ALA A 251 2.70 -16.26 -20.61
N THR A 252 2.90 -15.38 -19.62
CA THR A 252 3.81 -14.23 -19.79
C THR A 252 5.28 -14.62 -19.76
N GLN A 253 5.65 -15.62 -18.94
CA GLN A 253 7.00 -16.18 -18.91
C GLN A 253 7.35 -16.89 -20.24
N THR A 254 6.43 -17.68 -20.80
CA THR A 254 6.64 -18.35 -22.09
C THR A 254 6.78 -17.36 -23.24
N ILE A 255 5.98 -16.29 -23.28
CA ILE A 255 6.13 -15.21 -24.29
C ILE A 255 7.51 -14.55 -24.17
N ARG A 256 7.96 -14.25 -22.95
CA ARG A 256 9.26 -13.60 -22.72
C ARG A 256 10.44 -14.52 -23.12
N ALA A 257 10.37 -15.80 -22.80
CA ALA A 257 11.36 -16.79 -23.23
C ALA A 257 11.44 -16.89 -24.76
N LEU A 258 10.31 -16.78 -25.45
CA LEU A 258 10.25 -16.74 -26.92
C LEU A 258 10.83 -15.44 -27.51
N GLU A 259 10.66 -14.29 -26.83
CA GLU A 259 11.24 -13.00 -27.24
C GLU A 259 12.76 -12.92 -27.02
N ASP A 260 13.24 -13.42 -25.87
CA ASP A 260 14.66 -13.41 -25.51
C ASP A 260 15.46 -14.52 -26.22
N GLY A 261 14.76 -15.49 -26.82
CA GLY A 261 15.38 -16.60 -27.57
C GLY A 261 16.02 -17.67 -26.67
N ASP A 262 15.78 -17.60 -25.37
CA ASP A 262 16.26 -18.55 -24.37
C ASP A 262 15.33 -19.77 -24.34
N VAL A 263 15.79 -20.86 -24.98
CA VAL A 263 15.03 -22.11 -25.17
C VAL A 263 14.92 -22.93 -23.88
N GLU A 264 15.72 -22.64 -22.84
CA GLU A 264 15.77 -23.45 -21.61
C GLU A 264 14.60 -23.23 -20.64
N ASP A 265 13.85 -22.12 -20.73
CA ASP A 265 12.72 -21.78 -19.84
C ASP A 265 11.33 -21.97 -20.48
N LEU A 266 11.24 -22.71 -21.58
CA LEU A 266 9.99 -22.92 -22.32
C LEU A 266 9.13 -24.02 -21.65
N TYR A 267 8.09 -23.62 -20.89
CA TYR A 267 7.07 -24.55 -20.43
C TYR A 267 6.04 -24.82 -21.54
N GLU A 268 5.72 -26.09 -21.80
CA GLU A 268 4.68 -26.49 -22.75
C GLU A 268 3.29 -26.17 -22.16
N ILE A 269 2.57 -25.23 -22.78
CA ILE A 269 1.17 -24.97 -22.46
C ILE A 269 0.34 -26.11 -23.06
N GLU A 270 -0.09 -27.06 -22.22
CA GLU A 270 -1.05 -28.08 -22.63
C GLU A 270 -2.41 -27.44 -22.89
N ALA A 271 -2.88 -27.50 -24.13
CA ALA A 271 -4.21 -27.00 -24.50
C ALA A 271 -5.29 -27.78 -23.71
N SER A 272 -6.08 -27.07 -22.91
CA SER A 272 -7.19 -27.65 -22.15
C SER A 272 -8.17 -28.34 -23.10
N ASN A 273 -8.26 -29.66 -22.97
CA ASN A 273 -9.00 -30.53 -23.87
C ASN A 273 -10.47 -30.65 -23.40
N ASP A 274 -11.15 -29.52 -23.20
CA ASP A 274 -12.57 -29.53 -22.82
C ASP A 274 -13.46 -29.68 -24.06
N ARG A 275 -13.70 -30.94 -24.42
CA ARG A 275 -14.66 -31.34 -25.47
C ARG A 275 -16.06 -31.47 -24.85
N PRO A 276 -17.06 -30.63 -25.19
CA PRO A 276 -18.42 -30.84 -24.72
C PRO A 276 -19.04 -32.04 -25.45
N GLN A 277 -19.51 -33.03 -24.68
CA GLN A 277 -20.28 -34.16 -25.20
C GLN A 277 -21.79 -33.86 -25.24
N ASN A 278 -22.38 -34.24 -26.39
CA ASN A 278 -23.77 -34.63 -26.67
C ASN A 278 -24.86 -33.57 -26.94
N GLY A 279 -25.59 -33.85 -28.04
CA GLY A 279 -26.93 -33.34 -28.35
C GLY A 279 -27.32 -33.57 -29.81
N GLU A 280 -28.08 -34.63 -30.07
CA GLU A 280 -28.56 -35.14 -31.37
C GLU A 280 -29.53 -34.20 -32.13
N GLY A 281 -29.58 -34.35 -33.46
CA GLY A 281 -30.81 -34.20 -34.27
C GLY A 281 -30.86 -33.06 -35.31
N GLY A 282 -31.06 -33.41 -36.58
CA GLY A 282 -31.61 -32.49 -37.59
C GLY A 282 -31.03 -32.62 -39.01
N GLU A 283 -31.77 -33.31 -39.88
CA GLU A 283 -31.53 -33.48 -41.32
C GLU A 283 -31.68 -32.15 -42.10
N GLY A 284 -30.99 -32.04 -43.25
CA GLY A 284 -31.22 -30.97 -44.24
C GLY A 284 -30.15 -30.91 -45.34
N GLU A 285 -30.52 -31.40 -46.53
CA GLU A 285 -29.73 -31.46 -47.77
C GLU A 285 -29.40 -30.08 -48.36
N GLY A 286 -28.33 -30.00 -49.17
CA GLY A 286 -28.04 -28.85 -50.03
C GLY A 286 -26.65 -28.91 -50.69
N GLU A 287 -26.60 -29.37 -51.94
CA GLU A 287 -25.44 -29.38 -52.82
C GLU A 287 -25.03 -27.95 -53.25
N GLY A 288 -23.73 -27.72 -53.51
CA GLY A 288 -23.22 -26.50 -54.15
C GLY A 288 -21.70 -26.36 -54.10
N GLU A 289 -21.06 -26.52 -55.26
CA GLU A 289 -19.61 -26.44 -55.50
C GLU A 289 -19.06 -25.00 -55.48
N GLY A 290 -17.78 -24.85 -55.06
CA GLY A 290 -16.83 -23.85 -55.60
C GLY A 290 -16.75 -22.45 -54.98
N GLU A 291 -15.70 -22.18 -54.19
CA GLU A 291 -14.63 -21.19 -54.46
C GLU A 291 -13.79 -20.93 -53.18
N GLU A 292 -12.47 -21.03 -53.34
CA GLU A 292 -11.46 -20.87 -52.30
C GLU A 292 -11.27 -19.40 -51.91
N GLY A 293 -11.04 -19.15 -50.60
CA GLY A 293 -10.24 -17.99 -50.18
C GLY A 293 -10.94 -16.84 -49.46
N ARG A 294 -11.86 -17.08 -48.50
CA ARG A 294 -12.09 -16.14 -47.37
C ARG A 294 -12.95 -16.79 -46.27
N PRO A 295 -12.56 -16.77 -44.98
CA PRO A 295 -13.51 -17.12 -43.92
C PRO A 295 -14.55 -15.99 -43.76
N ALA A 296 -15.82 -16.38 -43.82
CA ALA A 296 -16.98 -15.51 -43.71
C ALA A 296 -17.19 -15.01 -42.27
N LYS A 297 -17.57 -13.73 -42.12
CA LYS A 297 -17.99 -13.15 -40.84
C LYS A 297 -19.27 -13.82 -40.34
N ARG A 298 -19.18 -14.56 -39.24
CA ARG A 298 -20.32 -14.85 -38.35
C ARG A 298 -20.15 -14.02 -37.09
N GLY A 299 -21.08 -13.10 -36.87
CA GLY A 299 -21.12 -12.31 -35.65
C GLY A 299 -21.71 -13.13 -34.50
N LYS A 300 -20.94 -13.27 -33.42
CA LYS A 300 -21.47 -13.32 -32.05
C LYS A 300 -20.44 -12.74 -31.11
N THR A 301 -20.94 -11.97 -30.17
CA THR A 301 -20.19 -11.13 -29.24
C THR A 301 -19.48 -12.00 -28.20
N ASP A 302 -18.20 -12.29 -28.43
CA ASP A 302 -17.27 -12.67 -27.37
C ASP A 302 -16.21 -11.59 -27.25
N GLY A 303 -15.77 -11.36 -26.01
CA GLY A 303 -14.89 -10.26 -25.64
C GLY A 303 -13.61 -10.19 -26.47
N PHE A 304 -12.85 -9.13 -26.25
CA PHE A 304 -11.62 -8.75 -26.95
C PHE A 304 -10.56 -9.88 -27.16
N PHE A 305 -10.72 -11.06 -26.54
CA PHE A 305 -9.86 -12.23 -26.64
C PHE A 305 -10.61 -13.52 -27.02
N GLY A 306 -11.34 -13.54 -28.14
CA GLY A 306 -11.79 -14.82 -28.71
C GLY A 306 -10.61 -15.68 -29.17
N ALA A 307 -10.74 -17.01 -29.14
CA ALA A 307 -9.71 -17.94 -29.66
C ALA A 307 -9.29 -17.59 -31.10
N ASP A 308 -10.25 -17.16 -31.92
CA ASP A 308 -10.02 -16.66 -33.27
C ASP A 308 -9.11 -15.42 -33.32
N ALA A 309 -9.14 -14.54 -32.31
CA ALA A 309 -8.27 -13.37 -32.26
C ALA A 309 -6.82 -13.75 -31.96
N LEU A 310 -6.60 -14.73 -31.07
CA LEU A 310 -5.27 -15.23 -30.74
C LEU A 310 -4.63 -15.99 -31.90
N ASP A 311 -5.41 -16.79 -32.63
CA ASP A 311 -4.92 -17.49 -33.81
C ASP A 311 -4.62 -16.53 -34.97
N ASN A 312 -5.41 -15.47 -35.12
CA ASN A 312 -5.08 -14.39 -36.05
C ASN A 312 -3.78 -13.66 -35.67
N ILE A 313 -3.55 -13.38 -34.38
CA ILE A 313 -2.31 -12.72 -33.91
C ILE A 313 -1.09 -13.61 -34.18
N LYS A 314 -1.18 -14.91 -33.88
CA LYS A 314 -0.13 -15.91 -34.19
C LYS A 314 0.16 -15.95 -35.69
N PHE A 315 -0.88 -15.93 -36.53
CA PHE A 315 -0.73 -15.91 -37.98
C PHE A 315 0.00 -14.65 -38.48
N TYR A 316 -0.35 -13.45 -37.98
CA TYR A 316 0.34 -12.22 -38.37
C TYR A 316 1.79 -12.17 -37.86
N ALA A 317 2.09 -12.73 -36.69
CA ALA A 317 3.45 -12.85 -36.18
C ALA A 317 4.32 -13.78 -37.05
N GLU A 318 3.77 -14.90 -37.51
CA GLU A 318 4.46 -15.82 -38.41
C GLU A 318 4.69 -15.20 -39.80
N LEU A 319 3.73 -14.42 -40.30
CA LEU A 319 3.85 -13.68 -41.56
C LEU A 319 4.95 -12.62 -41.48
N ALA A 320 5.02 -11.88 -40.37
CA ALA A 320 6.06 -10.90 -40.11
C ALA A 320 7.45 -11.55 -40.02
N ARG A 321 7.56 -12.74 -39.41
CA ARG A 321 8.80 -13.55 -39.40
C ARG A 321 9.23 -13.93 -40.81
N LYS A 322 8.32 -14.45 -41.64
CA LYS A 322 8.64 -14.82 -43.04
C LYS A 322 9.07 -13.61 -43.87
N GLN A 323 8.41 -12.46 -43.70
CA GLN A 323 8.81 -11.22 -44.39
C GLN A 323 10.17 -10.70 -43.91
N ALA A 324 10.51 -10.84 -42.62
CA ALA A 324 11.83 -10.51 -42.10
C ALA A 324 12.91 -11.44 -42.65
N GLU A 325 12.65 -12.74 -42.73
CA GLU A 325 13.55 -13.74 -43.30
C GLU A 325 13.77 -13.52 -44.81
N GLU A 326 12.75 -13.12 -45.57
CA GLU A 326 12.87 -12.76 -46.99
C GLU A 326 13.68 -11.47 -47.20
N ARG A 327 13.46 -10.45 -46.37
CA ARG A 327 14.29 -9.21 -46.39
C ARG A 327 15.76 -9.47 -46.06
N VAL A 328 16.06 -10.46 -45.22
CA VAL A 328 17.44 -10.89 -44.93
C VAL A 328 18.04 -11.66 -46.11
N LYS A 329 17.25 -12.42 -46.87
CA LYS A 329 17.70 -13.11 -48.10
C LYS A 329 17.99 -12.13 -49.25
N GLU A 330 17.18 -11.08 -49.42
CA GLU A 330 17.40 -10.05 -50.45
C GLU A 330 18.65 -9.18 -50.20
N ARG A 331 19.13 -9.06 -48.95
CA ARG A 331 20.31 -8.26 -48.61
C ARG A 331 21.67 -8.93 -48.90
N LYS A 332 21.71 -10.19 -49.34
CA LYS A 332 22.98 -10.85 -49.76
C LYS A 332 23.35 -10.47 -51.20
N VAL A 333 24.01 -9.33 -51.37
CA VAL A 333 24.71 -8.97 -52.62
C VAL A 333 26.00 -9.81 -52.76
N PRO A 334 26.31 -10.41 -53.92
CA PRO A 334 27.52 -11.22 -54.08
C PRO A 334 28.81 -10.36 -54.10
N GLU A 335 29.87 -10.86 -53.46
CA GLU A 335 31.19 -10.22 -53.37
C GLU A 335 31.84 -9.99 -54.74
N LYS A 336 32.31 -8.76 -54.97
CA LYS A 336 33.06 -8.37 -56.17
C LYS A 336 34.55 -8.71 -55.98
N LYS A 337 35.12 -9.50 -56.90
CA LYS A 337 36.55 -9.88 -56.91
C LYS A 337 37.47 -8.66 -57.08
N VAL A 338 38.52 -8.63 -56.27
CA VAL A 338 39.59 -7.62 -56.24
C VAL A 338 40.49 -7.76 -57.46
N GLY A 339 40.74 -6.65 -58.16
CA GLY A 339 41.80 -6.49 -59.17
C GLY A 339 42.61 -5.23 -58.84
N MET A 340 43.92 -5.39 -58.68
CA MET A 340 44.86 -4.38 -58.17
C MET A 340 45.61 -3.70 -59.32
N ALA A 341 45.54 -2.36 -59.39
CA ALA A 341 46.52 -1.43 -60.01
C ALA A 341 45.94 0.01 -59.93
N LEU A 342 46.65 1.13 -59.86
CA LEU A 342 48.00 1.55 -59.47
C LEU A 342 47.99 3.09 -59.67
N LEU A 343 48.50 3.85 -58.69
CA LEU A 343 49.15 5.19 -58.81
C LEU A 343 48.38 6.48 -59.26
N GLY A 344 48.59 7.55 -58.47
CA GLY A 344 48.51 8.99 -58.84
C GLY A 344 47.22 9.68 -58.40
N GLY A 345 47.16 10.73 -57.57
CA GLY A 345 48.08 11.85 -57.33
C GLY A 345 47.47 13.14 -57.93
N TYR A 346 47.44 14.25 -57.15
CA TYR A 346 46.91 15.62 -57.44
C TYR A 346 45.39 15.81 -57.27
N GLY A 347 44.82 16.89 -56.69
CA GLY A 347 45.25 18.20 -56.18
C GLY A 347 43.95 19.00 -55.87
N SER A 348 43.80 19.64 -54.70
CA SER A 348 43.84 21.10 -54.45
C SER A 348 42.85 22.01 -55.21
N GLY A 349 42.10 22.84 -54.47
CA GLY A 349 41.50 24.14 -54.88
C GLY A 349 39.98 24.13 -55.07
N ASP A 350 39.21 24.88 -54.25
CA ASP A 350 38.65 26.24 -54.53
C ASP A 350 37.33 26.13 -55.34
N GLU A 351 36.16 26.74 -55.08
CA GLU A 351 35.68 28.07 -54.66
C GLU A 351 34.26 27.87 -54.04
N SER A 352 33.83 28.57 -52.98
CA SER A 352 33.20 29.91 -52.94
C SER A 352 31.95 30.08 -53.83
N ASP A 353 30.76 29.98 -53.23
CA ASP A 353 29.72 31.04 -53.17
C ASP A 353 28.65 30.70 -52.12
#